data_AF-A0A374T7F8-F1
#
_entry.id   AF-A0A374T7F8-F1
#
_cell.length_a   1.000
_cell.length_b   1.000
_cell.length_c   1.000
_cell.angle_alpha   90.00
_cell.angle_beta   90.00
_cell.angle_gamma   90.00
#
_symmetry.space_group_name_H-M   'P 1'
#
loop_
_entity.id
_entity.type
_entity.pdbx_description
1 polymer ?
#
loop_
_entity_poly.entity_id
_entity_poly.type
_entity_poly.pdbx_seq_one_letter_code
_entity_poly.pdbx_strand_id
1 'polypeptide(L)'
;MGQFKTSLKPDDLKLLYDVLYQYENEGKRNHKGYFYMKVPFEIKNKVSLIHDTSKNKIKLSFPETPNTLCYKGKEVCKPLFKHLRNSFAHACIEREGDYYVINSQMNPKCQICGKVKRKDFKDFVTAILATKE
;
A
#
# COMPACT_ATOMS: atom_id res chain seq x y z
N MET A 1 -2.34 22.28 -20.00
CA MET A 1 -2.02 21.24 -18.99
C MET A 1 -3.04 20.12 -19.16
N GLY A 2 -2.62 18.95 -19.63
CA GLY A 2 -3.53 17.82 -19.80
C GLY A 2 -4.13 17.45 -18.43
N GLN A 3 -5.46 17.33 -18.35
CA GLN A 3 -6.11 16.78 -17.17
C GLN A 3 -5.45 15.45 -16.84
N PHE A 4 -4.93 15.32 -15.62
CA PHE A 4 -4.54 14.02 -15.08
C PHE A 4 -5.77 13.10 -15.13
N LYS A 5 -5.82 12.20 -16.11
CA LYS A 5 -6.86 11.19 -16.19
C LYS A 5 -6.51 10.11 -15.17
N THR A 6 -7.05 10.23 -13.96
CA THR A 6 -7.04 9.13 -12.99
C THR A 6 -8.26 8.24 -13.20
N SER A 7 -8.08 6.92 -13.09
CA SER A 7 -9.19 5.97 -13.03
C SER A 7 -9.81 5.87 -11.63
N LEU A 8 -9.20 6.49 -10.63
CA LEU A 8 -9.68 6.52 -9.25
C LEU A 8 -10.95 7.37 -9.14
N LYS A 9 -11.96 6.87 -8.43
CA LYS A 9 -13.17 7.62 -8.12
C LYS A 9 -12.95 8.45 -6.83
N PRO A 10 -13.81 9.44 -6.54
CA PRO A 10 -13.67 10.28 -5.35
C PRO A 10 -13.48 9.51 -4.02
N ASP A 11 -14.19 8.40 -3.82
CA ASP A 11 -14.03 7.57 -2.62
C ASP A 11 -12.65 6.90 -2.53
N ASP A 12 -12.09 6.49 -3.68
CA ASP A 12 -10.76 5.89 -3.75
C ASP A 12 -9.69 6.96 -3.42
N LEU A 13 -9.87 8.17 -3.96
CA LEU A 13 -9.00 9.32 -3.67
C LEU A 13 -9.06 9.70 -2.19
N LYS A 14 -10.25 9.72 -1.58
CA LYS A 14 -10.42 10.01 -0.15
C LYS A 14 -9.70 8.98 0.70
N LEU A 15 -9.91 7.68 0.43
CA LEU A 15 -9.23 6.61 1.16
C LEU A 15 -7.71 6.77 1.08
N LEU A 16 -7.17 6.93 -0.14
CA LEU A 16 -5.73 7.07 -0.33
C LEU A 16 -5.23 8.33 0.36
N TYR A 17 -5.92 9.45 0.23
CA TYR A 17 -5.56 10.70 0.92
C TYR A 17 -5.54 10.54 2.44
N ASP A 18 -6.55 9.89 3.04
CA ASP A 18 -6.62 9.67 4.49
C ASP A 18 -5.41 8.87 4.99
N VAL A 19 -5.01 7.83 4.25
CA VAL A 19 -3.83 7.02 4.55
C VAL A 19 -2.55 7.86 4.51
N LEU A 20 -2.43 8.72 3.51
CA LEU A 20 -1.24 9.57 3.32
C LEU A 20 -1.14 10.65 4.36
N TYR A 21 -2.25 11.33 4.61
CA TYR A 21 -2.37 12.36 5.61
C TYR A 21 -2.04 11.80 6.99
N GLN A 22 -2.56 10.63 7.32
CA GLN A 22 -2.27 9.96 8.59
C GLN A 22 -0.79 9.58 8.69
N TYR A 23 -0.22 8.94 7.67
CA TYR A 23 1.20 8.58 7.64
C TYR A 23 2.13 9.79 7.78
N GLU A 24 1.87 10.88 7.06
CA GLU A 24 2.70 12.09 7.11
C GLU A 24 2.59 12.83 8.44
N ASN A 25 1.38 12.97 8.99
CA ASN A 25 1.19 13.67 10.26
C ASN A 25 1.74 12.90 11.45
N GLU A 26 1.64 11.58 11.43
CA GLU A 26 2.19 10.75 12.50
C GLU A 26 3.72 10.77 12.49
N GLY A 27 4.34 10.84 11.30
CA GLY A 27 5.77 11.11 11.17
C GLY A 27 6.20 12.43 11.84
N LYS A 28 5.38 13.49 11.75
CA LYS A 28 5.64 14.78 12.42
C LYS A 28 5.48 14.73 13.94
N ARG A 29 4.68 13.78 14.47
CA ARG A 29 4.38 13.61 15.90
C ARG A 29 5.29 12.59 16.59
N ASN A 30 6.42 12.21 15.98
CA ASN A 30 7.34 11.19 16.49
C ASN A 30 6.66 9.84 16.77
N HIS A 31 5.61 9.50 16.01
CA HIS A 31 4.99 8.19 16.10
C HIS A 31 6.00 7.09 15.77
N LYS A 32 6.07 6.05 16.62
CA LYS A 32 7.07 4.99 16.50
C LYS A 32 6.76 3.97 15.40
N GLY A 33 5.49 3.89 15.00
CA GLY A 33 5.01 3.04 13.91
C GLY A 33 3.81 2.18 14.30
N TYR A 34 3.43 1.28 13.41
CA TYR A 34 2.26 0.43 13.58
C TYR A 34 2.66 -1.01 13.87
N PHE A 35 1.95 -1.65 14.79
CA PHE A 35 2.14 -3.06 15.08
C PHE A 35 1.36 -3.94 14.10
N TYR A 36 2.01 -4.38 13.01
CA TYR A 36 1.41 -5.34 12.09
C TYR A 36 0.92 -6.60 12.82
N MET A 37 1.67 -7.07 13.82
CA MET A 37 1.30 -8.26 14.60
C MET A 37 -0.03 -8.12 15.33
N LYS A 38 -0.47 -6.91 15.69
CA LYS A 38 -1.76 -6.66 16.36
C LYS A 38 -2.96 -6.63 15.39
N VAL A 39 -2.74 -6.63 14.08
CA VAL A 39 -3.84 -6.68 13.10
C VAL A 39 -4.54 -8.05 13.18
N PRO A 40 -5.89 -8.11 13.20
CA PRO A 40 -6.63 -9.37 13.21
C PRO A 40 -6.22 -10.32 12.08
N PHE A 41 -6.12 -11.61 12.37
CA PHE A 41 -5.63 -12.62 11.43
C PHE A 41 -6.54 -12.76 10.21
N GLU A 42 -7.85 -12.62 10.41
CA GLU A 42 -8.90 -12.67 9.39
C GLU A 42 -8.75 -11.53 8.37
N ILE A 43 -8.12 -10.42 8.78
CA ILE A 43 -7.85 -9.27 7.90
C ILE A 43 -6.50 -9.48 7.20
N LYS A 44 -5.46 -9.93 7.92
CA LYS A 44 -4.13 -10.20 7.33
C LYS A 44 -4.20 -11.22 6.20
N ASN A 45 -4.97 -12.29 6.36
CA ASN A 45 -5.03 -13.36 5.37
C ASN A 45 -5.74 -12.99 4.08
N LYS A 46 -6.47 -11.86 4.06
CA LYS A 46 -7.12 -11.41 2.84
C LYS A 46 -6.11 -10.84 1.85
N VAL A 47 -5.09 -10.13 2.31
CA VAL A 47 -4.10 -9.47 1.45
C VAL A 47 -2.74 -10.12 1.62
N SER A 48 -2.23 -10.74 0.56
CA SER A 48 -0.89 -11.31 0.57
C SER A 48 0.16 -10.22 0.37
N LEU A 49 1.16 -10.18 1.24
CA LEU A 49 2.28 -9.25 1.15
C LEU A 49 3.58 -10.01 0.87
N ILE A 50 4.21 -9.71 -0.26
CA ILE A 50 5.51 -10.24 -0.66
C ILE A 50 6.53 -9.11 -0.54
N HIS A 51 7.51 -9.26 0.34
CA HIS A 51 8.51 -8.22 0.57
C HIS A 51 9.89 -8.79 0.93
N ASP A 52 10.89 -7.92 0.96
CA ASP A 52 12.24 -8.33 1.37
C ASP A 52 12.21 -8.81 2.83
N THR A 53 13.07 -9.77 3.15
CA THR A 53 13.28 -10.23 4.52
C THR A 53 14.74 -10.02 4.90
N SER A 54 15.11 -10.36 6.14
CA SER A 54 16.53 -10.39 6.52
C SER A 54 17.34 -11.39 5.71
N LYS A 55 16.70 -12.48 5.24
CA LYS A 55 17.36 -13.60 4.54
C LYS A 55 17.29 -13.49 3.02
N ASN A 56 16.18 -12.98 2.49
CA ASN A 56 15.89 -12.99 1.05
C ASN A 56 15.53 -11.59 0.55
N LYS A 57 16.07 -11.21 -0.62
CA LYS A 57 15.61 -10.04 -1.37
C LYS A 57 14.73 -10.51 -2.51
N ILE A 58 13.54 -9.94 -2.65
CA ILE A 58 12.61 -10.32 -3.72
C ILE A 58 13.04 -9.69 -5.05
N LYS A 59 12.70 -10.28 -6.20
CA LYS A 59 12.69 -9.54 -7.46
C LYS A 59 11.33 -8.87 -7.59
N LEU A 60 11.29 -7.56 -7.86
CA LEU A 60 10.02 -6.86 -7.99
C LEU A 60 9.38 -7.25 -9.33
N SER A 61 8.33 -8.05 -9.27
CA SER A 61 7.53 -8.48 -10.43
C SER A 61 6.06 -8.50 -10.05
N PHE A 62 5.19 -8.33 -11.03
CA PHE A 62 3.76 -8.29 -10.79
C PHE A 62 3.32 -9.69 -10.34
N PRO A 63 2.65 -9.83 -9.19
CA PRO A 63 2.25 -11.14 -8.67
C PRO A 63 1.16 -11.75 -9.55
N GLU A 64 1.29 -13.05 -9.82
CA GLU A 64 0.26 -13.85 -10.51
C GLU A 64 -0.91 -14.18 -9.58
N THR A 65 -0.63 -14.25 -8.27
CA THR A 65 -1.65 -14.55 -7.27
C THR A 65 -2.58 -13.36 -7.05
N PRO A 66 -3.89 -13.60 -6.91
CA PRO A 66 -4.85 -12.54 -6.65
C PRO A 66 -4.65 -11.95 -5.25
N ASN A 67 -5.03 -10.68 -5.09
CA ASN A 67 -5.01 -9.97 -3.81
C ASN A 67 -3.63 -9.83 -3.17
N THR A 68 -2.62 -9.64 -4.01
CA THR A 68 -1.21 -9.64 -3.60
C THR A 68 -0.56 -8.30 -3.91
N LEU A 69 0.22 -7.79 -2.94
CA LEU A 69 1.14 -6.68 -3.13
C LEU A 69 2.57 -7.16 -2.93
N CYS A 70 3.43 -6.78 -3.86
CA CYS A 70 4.85 -7.08 -3.88
C CYS A 70 5.63 -5.77 -3.76
N TYR A 71 6.47 -5.60 -2.74
CA TYR A 71 7.23 -4.36 -2.54
C TYR A 71 8.61 -4.58 -1.91
N LYS A 72 9.54 -3.66 -2.17
CA LYS A 72 10.89 -3.68 -1.59
C LYS A 72 10.89 -3.08 -0.18
N GLY A 73 11.47 -3.79 0.78
CA GLY A 73 11.55 -3.36 2.18
C GLY A 73 11.42 -4.51 3.17
N LYS A 74 12.20 -4.45 4.26
CA LYS A 74 12.29 -5.52 5.27
C LYS A 74 11.09 -5.58 6.24
N GLU A 75 10.50 -4.42 6.51
CA GLU A 75 9.37 -4.27 7.42
C GLU A 75 8.05 -4.22 6.66
N VAL A 76 6.95 -4.50 7.36
CA VAL A 76 5.61 -4.42 6.76
C VAL A 76 5.16 -2.96 6.65
N CYS A 77 4.84 -2.32 7.77
CA CYS A 77 4.10 -1.08 7.77
C CYS A 77 4.85 0.08 7.10
N LYS A 78 6.09 0.36 7.53
CA LYS A 78 6.83 1.55 7.09
C LYS A 78 7.17 1.54 5.59
N PRO A 79 7.74 0.47 5.01
CA PRO A 79 7.97 0.39 3.57
C PRO A 79 6.67 0.38 2.76
N LEU A 80 5.64 -0.35 3.21
CA LEU A 80 4.36 -0.41 2.52
C LEU A 80 3.75 1.00 2.37
N PHE A 81 3.58 1.74 3.47
CA PHE A 81 2.98 3.08 3.42
C PHE A 81 3.83 4.08 2.66
N LYS A 82 5.16 4.01 2.79
CA LYS A 82 6.07 4.84 1.99
C LYS A 82 5.85 4.62 0.49
N HIS A 83 5.78 3.37 0.05
CA HIS A 83 5.61 3.05 -1.37
C HIS A 83 4.21 3.39 -1.85
N LEU A 84 3.16 3.11 -1.07
CA LEU A 84 1.79 3.53 -1.39
C LEU A 84 1.70 5.06 -1.56
N ARG A 85 2.39 5.82 -0.71
CA ARG A 85 2.47 7.28 -0.80
C ARG A 85 3.11 7.75 -2.08
N ASN A 86 4.26 7.20 -2.41
CA ASN A 86 4.94 7.60 -3.62
C ASN A 86 4.14 7.16 -4.85
N SER A 87 3.56 5.95 -4.85
CA SER A 87 2.71 5.47 -5.94
C SER A 87 1.49 6.36 -6.17
N PHE A 88 0.84 6.83 -5.11
CA PHE A 88 -0.26 7.78 -5.25
C PHE A 88 0.20 9.12 -5.81
N ALA A 89 1.28 9.69 -5.26
CA ALA A 89 1.83 10.98 -5.71
C ALA A 89 2.32 10.95 -7.18
N HIS A 90 2.69 9.77 -7.68
CA HIS A 90 3.15 9.56 -9.05
C HIS A 90 2.07 8.98 -9.98
N ALA A 91 0.80 8.95 -9.55
CA ALA A 91 -0.32 8.41 -10.33
C ALA A 91 -0.11 6.96 -10.82
N CYS A 92 0.57 6.13 -10.03
CA CYS A 92 0.85 4.73 -10.32
C CYS A 92 -0.18 3.75 -9.72
N ILE A 93 -1.33 4.27 -9.30
CA ILE A 93 -2.44 3.49 -8.76
C ILE A 93 -3.64 3.71 -9.66
N GLU A 94 -4.16 2.61 -10.19
CA GLU A 94 -5.32 2.59 -11.06
C GLU A 94 -6.43 1.77 -10.44
N ARG A 95 -7.66 2.10 -10.81
CA ARG A 95 -8.84 1.30 -10.51
C ARG A 95 -9.19 0.42 -11.70
N GLU A 96 -9.31 -0.87 -11.45
CA GLU A 96 -9.79 -1.86 -12.41
C GLU A 96 -10.94 -2.65 -11.79
N GLY A 97 -12.19 -2.23 -12.06
CA GLY A 97 -13.39 -2.81 -11.44
C GLY A 97 -13.36 -2.73 -9.91
N ASP A 98 -13.26 -3.90 -9.27
CA ASP A 98 -13.18 -4.07 -7.82
C ASP A 98 -11.76 -4.15 -7.26
N TYR A 99 -10.76 -3.86 -8.10
CA TYR A 99 -9.36 -3.91 -7.73
C TYR A 99 -8.68 -2.54 -7.83
N TYR A 100 -7.68 -2.34 -6.98
CA TYR A 100 -6.59 -1.41 -7.23
C TYR A 100 -5.46 -2.17 -7.91
N VAL A 101 -4.97 -1.61 -9.00
CA VAL A 101 -3.76 -2.05 -9.70
C VAL A 101 -2.68 -1.03 -9.38
N ILE A 102 -1.63 -1.50 -8.71
CA ILE A 102 -0.46 -0.68 -8.40
C ILE A 102 0.65 -1.18 -9.30
N ASN A 103 1.15 -0.34 -10.19
CA ASN A 103 2.29 -0.69 -11.03
C ASN A 103 3.29 0.44 -11.00
N SER A 104 4.31 0.30 -10.15
CA SER A 104 5.33 1.34 -9.99
C SER A 104 6.74 0.82 -10.21
N GLN A 105 6.90 -0.36 -10.80
CA GLN A 105 8.16 -1.10 -10.89
C GLN A 105 9.33 -0.30 -11.49
N MET A 106 9.02 0.54 -12.48
CA MET A 106 9.99 1.37 -13.20
C MET A 106 10.38 2.65 -12.45
N ASN A 107 9.66 3.01 -11.38
CA ASN A 107 9.91 4.22 -10.61
C ASN A 107 10.81 3.89 -9.39
N PRO A 108 12.04 4.43 -9.32
CA PRO A 108 12.97 4.14 -8.23
C PRO A 108 12.45 4.61 -6.85
N LYS A 109 11.49 5.55 -6.82
CA LYS A 109 10.84 6.01 -5.58
C LYS A 109 9.70 5.12 -5.14
N CYS A 110 9.13 4.31 -6.04
CA CYS A 110 7.94 3.51 -5.81
C CYS A 110 8.26 2.05 -6.11
N GLN A 111 8.83 1.32 -5.17
CA GLN A 111 9.25 -0.06 -5.42
C GLN A 111 8.15 -1.03 -4.96
N ILE A 112 6.97 -0.90 -5.55
CA ILE A 112 5.75 -1.69 -5.27
C ILE A 112 5.00 -2.03 -6.56
N CYS A 113 4.39 -3.21 -6.59
CA CYS A 113 3.44 -3.60 -7.62
C CYS A 113 2.45 -4.66 -7.12
N GLY A 114 1.29 -4.76 -7.74
CA GLY A 114 0.31 -5.79 -7.41
C GLY A 114 -1.11 -5.41 -7.75
N LYS A 115 -2.01 -6.35 -7.47
CA LYS A 115 -3.45 -6.19 -7.67
C LYS A 115 -4.18 -6.62 -6.40
N VAL A 116 -4.94 -5.70 -5.83
CA VAL A 116 -5.60 -5.91 -4.54
C VAL A 116 -7.07 -5.49 -4.63
N LYS A 117 -7.97 -6.29 -4.07
CA LYS A 117 -9.39 -5.96 -3.96
C LYS A 117 -9.55 -4.71 -3.12
N ARG A 118 -10.33 -3.76 -3.61
CA ARG A 118 -10.47 -2.43 -2.98
C ARG A 118 -11.01 -2.53 -1.54
N LYS A 119 -11.99 -3.41 -1.31
CA LYS A 119 -12.56 -3.65 0.02
C LYS A 119 -11.52 -4.23 0.99
N ASP A 120 -10.84 -5.30 0.58
CA ASP A 120 -9.84 -5.95 1.44
C ASP A 120 -8.66 -5.02 1.73
N PHE A 121 -8.22 -4.25 0.74
CA PHE A 121 -7.17 -3.24 0.92
C PHE A 121 -7.59 -2.17 1.92
N LYS A 122 -8.81 -1.64 1.81
CA LYS A 122 -9.35 -0.65 2.74
C LYS A 122 -9.40 -1.19 4.16
N ASP A 123 -9.96 -2.38 4.35
CA ASP A 123 -10.07 -3.03 5.66
C ASP A 123 -8.67 -3.26 6.25
N PHE A 124 -7.74 -3.75 5.44
CA PHE A 124 -6.36 -4.02 5.81
C PHE A 124 -5.61 -2.77 6.28
N VAL A 125 -5.64 -1.71 5.47
CA VAL A 125 -4.96 -0.45 5.82
C VAL A 125 -5.59 0.18 7.06
N THR A 126 -6.91 0.22 7.15
CA THR A 126 -7.61 0.76 8.32
C THR A 126 -7.22 -0.01 9.59
N ALA A 127 -7.12 -1.34 9.51
CA ALA A 127 -6.73 -2.16 10.64
C ALA A 127 -5.27 -1.92 11.06
N ILE A 128 -4.34 -1.74 10.13
CA ILE A 128 -2.95 -1.36 10.49
C ILE A 128 -2.92 0.01 11.16
N LEU A 129 -3.64 1.00 10.61
CA LEU A 129 -3.66 2.36 11.13
C LEU A 129 -4.29 2.45 12.54
N ALA A 130 -5.07 1.45 12.94
CA ALA A 130 -5.61 1.31 14.29
C ALA A 130 -4.61 0.72 15.31
N THR A 131 -3.50 0.12 14.89
CA THR A 131 -2.52 -0.55 15.78
C THR A 131 -1.35 0.34 16.18
N LYS A 132 -1.59 1.65 16.34
CA LYS A 132 -0.56 2.63 16.72
C LYS A 132 0.15 2.21 18.01
N GLU A 133 1.48 2.26 17.96
CA GLU A 133 2.37 2.21 19.12
C GLU A 133 2.45 3.54 19.88
#